data_AF-A0A521IBE9-F1
#
_entry.id   AF-A0A521IBE9-F1
#
_cell.length_a   1.000
_cell.length_b   1.000
_cell.length_c   1.000
_cell.angle_alpha   90.00
_cell.angle_beta   90.00
_cell.angle_gamma   90.00
#
_symmetry.space_group_name_H-M   'P 1'
#
loop_
_entity.id
_entity.type
_entity.pdbx_description
1 polymer ?
#
loop_
_entity_poly.entity_id
_entity_poly.type
_entity_poly.pdbx_seq_one_letter_code
_entity_poly.pdbx_strand_id
1 'polypeptide(L)'
;MNTIQVRVPKAIEQLVEGEQDRLLRVALRMAAKTRAKELTQAQREASANVRRLEKKYGMTFNAFEKKLGAMNTAQAHEDYNDWFFWLNVLERVQNARAAMAKLASTT
;
A
#
# COMPACT_ATOMS: atom_id res chain seq x y z
N MET A 1 15.77 15.68 -13.79
CA MET A 1 16.00 15.23 -12.41
C MET A 1 14.97 15.96 -11.55
N ASN A 2 14.19 15.27 -10.72
CA ASN A 2 13.19 15.94 -9.87
C ASN A 2 13.85 16.33 -8.54
N THR A 3 13.66 17.58 -8.11
CA THR A 3 14.18 18.10 -6.83
C THR A 3 13.10 18.03 -5.77
N ILE A 4 13.45 17.51 -4.59
CA ILE A 4 12.56 17.43 -3.43
C ILE A 4 13.25 18.20 -2.29
N GLN A 5 12.54 19.13 -1.66
CA GLN A 5 13.04 19.86 -0.49
C GLN A 5 12.55 19.18 0.78
N VAL A 6 13.47 18.85 1.68
CA VAL A 6 13.18 18.21 2.97
C VAL A 6 13.84 18.98 4.10
N ARG A 7 13.11 19.11 5.22
CA ARG A 7 13.66 19.70 6.44
C ARG A 7 14.48 18.62 7.15
N VAL A 8 15.74 18.93 7.44
CA VAL A 8 16.66 18.02 8.13
C VAL A 8 17.17 18.64 9.43
N PRO A 9 17.64 17.83 10.39
CA PRO A 9 18.33 18.36 11.56
C PRO A 9 19.58 19.16 11.15
N LYS A 10 19.84 20.28 11.83
CA LYS A 10 21.02 21.14 11.58
C LYS A 10 22.36 20.39 11.63
N ALA A 11 22.43 19.29 12.38
CA ALA A 11 23.63 18.45 12.45
C ALA A 11 24.04 17.89 11.07
N ILE A 12 23.10 17.72 10.13
CA ILE A 12 23.43 17.26 8.77
C ILE A 12 24.21 18.34 8.00
N GLU A 13 23.93 19.62 8.24
CA GLU A 13 24.64 20.74 7.59
C GLU A 13 26.12 20.79 7.98
N GLN A 14 26.49 20.20 9.12
CA GLN A 14 27.87 20.14 9.61
C GLN A 14 28.71 19.07 8.92
N LEU A 15 28.09 18.17 8.14
CA LEU A 15 28.80 17.16 7.38
C LEU A 15 29.36 17.76 6.09
N VAL A 16 30.47 17.22 5.59
CA VAL A 16 30.97 17.52 4.24
C VAL A 16 29.94 17.12 3.19
N GLU A 17 29.82 17.89 2.10
CA GLU A 17 28.77 17.73 1.08
C GLU A 17 28.63 16.29 0.55
N GLY A 18 29.75 15.60 0.31
CA GLY A 18 29.73 14.19 -0.11
C GLY A 18 29.13 13.24 0.92
N GLU A 19 29.32 13.50 2.21
CA GLU A 19 28.72 12.72 3.30
C GLU A 19 27.24 13.08 3.51
N GLN A 20 26.84 14.34 3.29
CA GLN A 20 25.42 14.72 3.29
C GLN A 20 24.65 13.92 2.22
N ASP A 21 25.16 13.92 0.99
CA ASP A 21 24.50 13.26 -0.14
C ASP A 21 24.46 11.74 0.05
N ARG A 22 25.56 11.15 0.55
CA ARG A 22 25.63 9.72 0.88
C ARG A 22 24.64 9.36 1.97
N LEU A 23 24.59 10.12 3.06
CA LEU A 23 23.67 9.88 4.18
C LEU A 23 22.22 9.93 3.72
N LEU A 24 21.83 10.95 2.95
CA LEU A 24 20.47 11.12 2.43
C LEU A 24 20.08 9.97 1.49
N ARG A 25 20.97 9.55 0.59
CA ARG A 25 20.73 8.41 -0.32
C ARG A 25 20.55 7.11 0.44
N VAL A 26 21.38 6.85 1.46
CA VAL A 26 21.25 5.66 2.31
C VAL A 26 19.94 5.70 3.10
N ALA A 27 19.61 6.84 3.72
CA ALA A 27 18.37 7.01 4.47
C ALA A 27 17.13 6.80 3.59
N LEU A 28 17.10 7.37 2.38
CA LEU A 28 16.02 7.19 1.41
C LEU A 28 15.86 5.72 1.00
N ARG A 29 16.98 5.02 0.74
CA ARG A 29 16.94 3.58 0.40
C ARG A 29 16.41 2.74 1.56
N MET A 30 16.86 3.01 2.79
CA MET A 30 16.38 2.30 3.97
C MET A 30 14.88 2.55 4.18
N ALA A 31 14.44 3.81 4.09
CA ALA A 31 13.03 4.18 4.19
C ALA A 31 12.19 3.50 3.10
N ALA A 32 12.67 3.49 1.85
CA ALA A 32 11.99 2.81 0.74
C ALA A 32 11.86 1.30 0.98
N LYS A 33 12.93 0.65 1.46
CA LYS A 33 12.92 -0.79 1.77
C LYS A 33 11.95 -1.13 2.91
N THR A 34 11.96 -0.35 3.98
CA THR A 34 11.01 -0.49 5.10
C THR A 34 9.58 -0.32 4.61
N ARG A 35 9.32 0.76 3.85
CA ARG A 35 7.98 1.03 3.31
C ARG A 35 7.50 -0.05 2.36
N ALA A 36 8.39 -0.61 1.52
CA ALA A 36 8.05 -1.72 0.65
C ALA A 36 7.66 -2.99 1.42
N LYS A 37 8.30 -3.26 2.56
CA LYS A 37 7.95 -4.37 3.45
C LYS A 37 6.57 -4.17 4.08
N GLU A 38 6.28 -2.96 4.58
CA GLU A 38 4.97 -2.60 5.13
C GLU A 38 3.86 -2.75 4.08
N LEU A 39 4.08 -2.23 2.86
CA LEU A 39 3.14 -2.37 1.75
C LEU A 39 2.93 -3.83 1.36
N THR A 40 3.97 -4.66 1.40
CA THR A 40 3.84 -6.10 1.16
C THR A 40 2.95 -6.77 2.21
N GLN A 41 3.10 -6.40 3.48
CA GLN A 41 2.26 -6.92 4.55
C GLN A 41 0.81 -6.47 4.41
N ALA A 42 0.59 -5.18 4.16
CA ALA A 42 -0.75 -4.62 3.92
C ALA A 42 -1.44 -5.27 2.71
N GLN A 43 -0.68 -5.57 1.63
CA GLN A 43 -1.21 -6.27 0.47
C GLN A 43 -1.67 -7.69 0.83
N ARG A 44 -0.88 -8.41 1.63
CA ARG A 44 -1.23 -9.77 2.08
C ARG A 44 -2.50 -9.76 2.92
N GLU A 45 -2.62 -8.81 3.85
CA GLU A 45 -3.80 -8.64 4.69
C GLU A 45 -5.05 -8.30 3.89
N ALA A 46 -4.98 -7.30 3.01
CA ALA A 46 -6.12 -6.93 2.16
C ALA A 46 -6.53 -8.08 1.24
N SER A 47 -5.56 -8.80 0.66
CA SER A 47 -5.83 -9.97 -0.18
C SER A 47 -6.48 -11.11 0.62
N ALA A 48 -6.09 -11.31 1.88
CA ALA A 48 -6.67 -12.34 2.74
C ALA A 48 -8.12 -12.01 3.09
N ASN A 49 -8.44 -10.74 3.38
CA ASN A 49 -9.81 -10.31 3.66
C ASN A 49 -10.72 -10.40 2.43
N VAL A 50 -10.25 -9.98 1.26
CA VAL A 50 -10.98 -10.18 -0.01
C VAL A 50 -11.29 -11.66 -0.22
N ARG A 51 -10.27 -12.54 -0.09
CA ARG A 51 -10.47 -14.00 -0.24
C ARG A 51 -11.40 -14.60 0.80
N ARG A 52 -11.39 -14.07 2.04
CA ARG A 52 -12.32 -14.51 3.10
C ARG A 52 -13.76 -14.25 2.68
N LEU A 53 -14.05 -13.07 2.12
CA LEU A 53 -15.38 -12.70 1.66
C LEU A 53 -15.79 -13.47 0.39
N GLU A 54 -14.86 -13.65 -0.55
CA GLU A 54 -15.07 -14.53 -1.72
C GLU A 54 -15.45 -15.95 -1.31
N LYS A 55 -14.76 -16.51 -0.30
CA LYS A 55 -15.08 -17.83 0.24
C LYS A 55 -16.42 -17.86 0.98
N LYS A 56 -16.73 -16.82 1.76
CA LYS A 56 -18.00 -16.70 2.50
C LYS A 56 -19.21 -16.77 1.57
N TYR A 57 -19.12 -16.12 0.40
CA TYR A 57 -20.21 -16.02 -0.56
C TYR A 57 -20.08 -16.98 -1.76
N GLY A 58 -18.95 -17.67 -1.90
CA GLY A 58 -18.68 -18.57 -3.03
C GLY A 58 -18.65 -17.87 -4.39
N MET A 59 -18.35 -16.57 -4.43
CA MET A 59 -18.40 -15.75 -5.64
C MET A 59 -17.43 -14.57 -5.57
N THR A 60 -17.24 -13.87 -6.68
CA THR A 60 -16.44 -12.64 -6.73
C THR A 60 -17.26 -11.43 -6.26
N PHE A 61 -16.58 -10.32 -5.93
CA PHE A 61 -17.25 -9.08 -5.52
C PHE A 61 -18.26 -8.59 -6.56
N ASN A 62 -17.88 -8.57 -7.85
CA ASN A 62 -18.77 -8.13 -8.92
C ASN A 62 -20.03 -9.01 -9.05
N ALA A 63 -19.93 -10.30 -8.76
CA ALA A 63 -21.09 -11.19 -8.75
C ALA A 63 -21.95 -10.99 -7.49
N PHE A 64 -21.30 -10.73 -6.35
CA PHE A 64 -21.95 -10.41 -5.08
C PHE A 64 -22.72 -9.09 -5.17
N GLU A 65 -22.12 -8.02 -5.67
CA GLU A 65 -22.74 -6.70 -5.85
C GLU A 65 -24.02 -6.77 -6.68
N LYS A 66 -24.00 -7.52 -7.80
CA LYS A 66 -25.19 -7.74 -8.65
C LYS A 66 -26.32 -8.50 -7.94
N LYS A 67 -25.98 -9.34 -6.96
CA LYS A 67 -26.93 -10.15 -6.19
C LYS A 67 -27.32 -9.53 -4.86
N LEU A 68 -26.67 -8.44 -4.44
CA LEU A 68 -26.86 -7.83 -3.13
C LEU A 68 -28.32 -7.47 -2.87
N GLY A 69 -29.00 -6.90 -3.87
CA GLY A 69 -30.42 -6.56 -3.79
C GLY A 69 -31.34 -7.77 -3.53
N ALA A 70 -30.92 -8.98 -3.89
CA ALA A 70 -31.67 -10.21 -3.62
C ALA A 70 -31.33 -10.84 -2.25
N MET A 71 -30.19 -10.49 -1.63
CA MET A 71 -29.77 -11.05 -0.36
C MET A 71 -30.41 -10.36 0.86
N ASN A 72 -30.91 -9.13 0.70
CA ASN A 72 -31.71 -8.31 1.63
C ASN A 72 -31.50 -8.60 3.14
N THR A 73 -30.26 -8.71 3.58
CA THR A 73 -29.89 -8.88 4.99
C THR A 73 -28.90 -7.80 5.40
N ALA A 74 -29.00 -7.31 6.63
CA ALA A 74 -28.07 -6.34 7.18
C ALA A 74 -26.61 -6.82 7.07
N GLN A 75 -26.37 -8.11 7.34
CA GLN A 75 -25.04 -8.72 7.21
C GLN A 75 -24.47 -8.63 5.80
N ALA A 76 -25.28 -8.81 4.75
CA ALA A 76 -24.82 -8.69 3.38
C ALA A 76 -24.43 -7.24 3.04
N HIS A 77 -25.14 -6.24 3.57
CA HIS A 77 -24.76 -4.84 3.42
C HIS A 77 -23.47 -4.48 4.17
N GLU A 78 -23.27 -5.02 5.37
CA GLU A 78 -22.02 -4.85 6.11
C GLU A 78 -20.84 -5.50 5.38
N ASP A 79 -21.02 -6.73 4.91
CA ASP A 79 -19.99 -7.43 4.14
C ASP A 79 -19.69 -6.73 2.81
N TYR A 80 -20.69 -6.11 2.17
CA TYR A 80 -20.46 -5.27 0.99
C TYR A 80 -19.49 -4.13 1.29
N ASN A 81 -19.74 -3.39 2.37
CA ASN A 81 -18.90 -2.27 2.78
C ASN A 81 -17.48 -2.72 3.12
N ASP A 82 -17.34 -3.82 3.88
CA ASP A 82 -16.05 -4.41 4.23
C ASP A 82 -15.30 -4.87 2.97
N TRP A 83 -15.98 -5.55 2.05
CA TRP A 83 -15.36 -6.04 0.82
C TRP A 83 -14.89 -4.89 -0.08
N PHE A 84 -15.75 -3.90 -0.29
CA PHE A 84 -15.43 -2.72 -1.07
C PHE A 84 -14.25 -1.97 -0.44
N PHE A 85 -14.23 -1.83 0.88
CA PHE A 85 -13.09 -1.24 1.60
C PHE A 85 -11.79 -2.00 1.30
N TRP A 86 -11.77 -3.33 1.46
CA TRP A 86 -10.55 -4.12 1.23
C TRP A 86 -10.08 -4.12 -0.23
N LEU A 87 -10.99 -4.05 -1.20
CA LEU A 87 -10.63 -3.89 -2.61
C LEU A 87 -9.94 -2.55 -2.86
N ASN A 88 -10.47 -1.46 -2.31
CA ASN A 88 -9.84 -0.14 -2.39
C ASN A 88 -8.47 -0.10 -1.70
N VAL A 89 -8.34 -0.73 -0.53
CA VAL A 89 -7.03 -0.85 0.14
C VAL A 89 -6.06 -1.63 -0.74
N LEU A 90 -6.50 -2.76 -1.29
CA LEU A 90 -5.66 -3.62 -2.12
C LEU A 90 -5.15 -2.87 -3.36
N GLU A 91 -6.01 -2.16 -4.07
CA GLU A 91 -5.64 -1.33 -5.23
C GLU A 91 -4.61 -0.25 -4.85
N ARG A 92 -4.90 0.53 -3.79
CA ARG A 92 -3.99 1.59 -3.32
C ARG A 92 -2.62 1.06 -2.94
N VAL A 93 -2.59 -0.08 -2.24
CA VAL A 93 -1.33 -0.71 -1.80
C VAL A 93 -0.56 -1.25 -3.00
N GLN A 94 -1.22 -1.87 -3.98
CA GLN A 94 -0.57 -2.37 -5.20
C GLN A 94 0.07 -1.22 -5.99
N ASN A 95 -0.64 -0.11 -6.15
CA ASN A 95 -0.13 1.08 -6.83
C ASN A 95 1.09 1.68 -6.10
N ALA A 96 1.01 1.83 -4.78
CA ALA A 96 2.13 2.33 -3.97
C ALA A 96 3.33 1.38 -4.00
N ARG A 97 3.09 0.05 -3.95
CA ARG A 97 4.16 -0.95 -4.00
C ARG A 97 4.86 -0.96 -5.36
N ALA A 98 4.11 -0.83 -6.46
CA ALA A 98 4.69 -0.75 -7.80
C ALA A 98 5.59 0.49 -7.95
N ALA A 99 5.19 1.64 -7.40
CA ALA A 99 6.03 2.84 -7.38
C ALA A 99 7.30 2.65 -6.53
N MET A 100 7.18 2.04 -5.35
CA MET A 100 8.32 1.76 -4.48
C MET A 100 9.30 0.72 -5.08
N ALA A 101 8.80 -0.28 -5.80
CA ALA A 101 9.63 -1.25 -6.50
C ALA A 101 10.48 -0.58 -7.59
N LYS A 102 9.89 0.36 -8.35
CA LYS A 102 10.63 1.16 -9.34
C LYS A 102 11.76 1.97 -8.69
N LEU A 103 11.48 2.62 -7.55
CA LEU A 103 12.48 3.38 -6.79
C LEU A 103 13.64 2.51 -6.27
N ALA A 104 13.37 1.24 -5.93
CA ALA A 104 14.39 0.31 -5.48
C ALA A 104 15.23 -0.26 -6.63
N SER A 105 14.70 -0.28 -7.87
CA SER A 105 15.38 -0.82 -9.06
C SER A 105 16.20 0.19 -9.85
N THR A 106 16.00 1.50 -9.65
CA THR A 106 16.79 2.54 -10.33
C THR A 106 18.20 2.61 -9.73
N THR A 107 19.09 1.78 -10.28
CA THR A 107 20.53 1.77 -10.04
C THR A 107 21.22 1.52 -11.38
#